data_AF-A0A0N1AI08-F1
#
_entry.id   AF-A0A0N1AI08-F1
#
_cell.length_a   1.000
_cell.length_b   1.000
_cell.length_c   1.000
_cell.angle_alpha   90.00
_cell.angle_beta   90.00
_cell.angle_gamma   90.00
#
_symmetry.space_group_name_H-M   'P 1'
#
loop_
_entity.id
_entity.type
_entity.pdbx_description
1 polymer ?
#
loop_
_entity_poly.entity_id
_entity_poly.type
_entity_poly.pdbx_seq_one_letter_code
_entity_poly.pdbx_strand_id
1 'polypeptide(L)'
;MSTFTVYCHGTGFNSVSGTENNELVAWFHNHTPGGRVTFAGSQVTGGSHLINEGPGHHGVGDVVLPQQVNPMTGDRKTSRNPFKKPSFADHARGNTGGPTRVKADLRGNFSGDGWDENVLRTVNIIQDLKFEQGQDIDRVNLVGWSRGAVTCIRIAHLMHEVFGTSIECNIFGVDPVAGKGAGLKMVDTRVLHPNVRRYVAVLAMHEMRRTFKPQDWSRMAMDPAATTAILLPMPGVHNAQVIPSNPADAAYITRNLAAACLSAWGTPLDSTPYSFLCTPQDMCEAYGRLVLSLSEHASYQTSGPKSRLIGMGLRRREFAQHSKMDTYTRGGKESYWINEHHRACFEAAYPHAYQTIFESNGHGVELLSKVDIGLFSAMASRPATRNSLMSKGLLVDDPTYKVGVGTGRYGLASASVAWPVGFPLHA
;
A
#
# COMPACT_ATOMS: atom_id res chain seq x y z
N MET A 1 -4.07 -18.07 16.06
CA MET A 1 -3.68 -18.19 14.65
C MET A 1 -2.22 -17.88 14.54
N SER A 2 -1.45 -18.83 14.02
CA SER A 2 -0.04 -18.64 13.67
C SER A 2 0.08 -17.76 12.42
N THR A 3 1.02 -16.81 12.43
CA THR A 3 1.16 -15.80 11.36
C THR A 3 2.57 -15.82 10.77
N PHE A 4 2.64 -15.90 9.44
CA PHE A 4 3.86 -15.72 8.66
C PHE A 4 3.76 -14.43 7.84
N THR A 5 4.84 -13.66 7.70
CA THR A 5 4.79 -12.37 6.98
C THR A 5 5.71 -12.35 5.77
N VAL A 6 5.24 -11.85 4.63
CA VAL A 6 6.02 -11.71 3.40
C VAL A 6 6.12 -10.23 3.01
N TYR A 7 7.36 -9.79 2.79
CA TYR A 7 7.71 -8.43 2.42
C TYR A 7 8.16 -8.36 0.97
N CYS A 8 7.41 -7.66 0.12
CA CYS A 8 7.62 -7.59 -1.32
C CYS A 8 8.07 -6.18 -1.75
N HIS A 9 9.36 -6.03 -2.03
CA HIS A 9 9.95 -4.77 -2.47
C HIS A 9 9.42 -4.30 -3.83
N GLY A 10 9.43 -2.98 -4.02
CA GLY A 10 9.07 -2.32 -5.26
C GLY A 10 10.09 -2.55 -6.38
N THR A 11 9.71 -2.21 -7.61
CA THR A 11 10.63 -2.29 -8.76
C THR A 11 11.89 -1.47 -8.51
N GLY A 12 13.06 -2.07 -8.76
CA GLY A 12 14.31 -1.35 -8.60
C GLY A 12 14.74 -1.16 -7.14
N PHE A 13 14.12 -1.85 -6.18
CA PHE A 13 14.50 -1.88 -4.77
C PHE A 13 14.84 -3.31 -4.33
N ASN A 14 15.74 -3.43 -3.37
CA ASN A 14 16.04 -4.66 -2.65
C ASN A 14 16.18 -4.35 -1.14
N SER A 15 16.34 -5.37 -0.30
CA SER A 15 16.45 -5.24 1.15
C SER A 15 17.54 -4.27 1.61
N VAL A 16 18.66 -4.17 0.88
CA VAL A 16 19.77 -3.27 1.20
C VAL A 16 19.42 -1.83 0.83
N SER A 17 19.17 -1.57 -0.47
CA SER A 17 18.80 -0.24 -0.97
C SER A 17 17.52 0.29 -0.31
N GLY A 18 16.54 -0.56 -0.02
CA GLY A 18 15.33 -0.19 0.71
C GLY A 18 15.65 0.31 2.12
N THR A 19 16.57 -0.36 2.82
CA THR A 19 17.03 0.07 4.15
C THR A 19 17.76 1.41 4.06
N GLU A 20 18.69 1.57 3.12
CA GLU A 20 19.44 2.81 2.89
C GLU A 20 18.53 4.01 2.55
N ASN A 21 17.43 3.76 1.84
CA ASN A 21 16.48 4.79 1.42
C ASN A 21 15.32 4.99 2.41
N ASN A 22 15.34 4.31 3.56
CA ASN A 22 14.25 4.32 4.53
C ASN A 22 12.89 4.04 3.86
N GLU A 23 12.85 3.03 3.01
CA GLU A 23 11.67 2.58 2.28
C GLU A 23 10.72 1.78 3.21
N LEU A 24 9.42 1.82 2.94
CA LEU A 24 8.38 1.29 3.82
C LEU A 24 8.50 -0.23 4.04
N VAL A 25 8.68 -1.03 2.98
CA VAL A 25 8.81 -2.49 3.08
C VAL A 25 10.09 -2.86 3.85
N ALA A 26 11.17 -2.12 3.63
CA ALA A 26 12.42 -2.28 4.36
C ALA A 26 12.27 -2.02 5.85
N TRP A 27 11.55 -0.95 6.20
CA TRP A 27 11.27 -0.65 7.59
C TRP A 27 10.59 -1.86 8.27
N PHE A 28 9.56 -2.45 7.65
CA PHE A 28 8.86 -3.58 8.27
C PHE A 28 9.74 -4.81 8.47
N HIS A 29 10.48 -5.25 7.46
CA HIS A 29 11.31 -6.44 7.64
C HIS A 29 12.47 -6.22 8.61
N ASN A 30 12.94 -4.99 8.79
CA ASN A 30 13.97 -4.66 9.78
C ASN A 30 13.44 -4.60 11.22
N HIS A 31 12.12 -4.49 11.41
CA HIS A 31 11.46 -4.39 12.71
C HIS A 31 10.51 -5.57 12.98
N THR A 32 10.67 -6.66 12.21
CA THR A 32 9.95 -7.92 12.44
C THR A 32 10.88 -8.88 13.18
N PRO A 33 10.64 -9.15 14.47
CA PRO A 33 11.45 -10.11 15.19
C PRO A 33 11.27 -11.53 14.66
N GLY A 34 12.26 -12.37 14.97
CA GLY A 34 12.35 -13.74 14.49
C GLY A 34 13.28 -13.89 13.28
N GLY A 35 13.52 -15.14 12.88
CA GLY A 35 14.42 -15.44 11.77
C GLY A 35 13.82 -15.06 10.42
N ARG A 36 14.62 -14.42 9.56
CA ARG A 36 14.35 -14.36 8.12
C ARG A 36 14.49 -15.75 7.54
N VAL A 37 13.48 -16.21 6.81
CA VAL A 37 13.58 -17.42 6.00
C VAL A 37 14.60 -17.21 4.88
N THR A 38 15.59 -18.10 4.84
CA THR A 38 16.57 -18.17 3.77
C THR A 38 16.33 -19.41 2.93
N PHE A 39 16.74 -19.34 1.66
CA PHE A 39 16.54 -20.41 0.71
C PHE A 39 17.78 -20.56 -0.16
N ALA A 40 18.47 -21.68 -0.04
CA ALA A 40 19.69 -21.97 -0.78
C ALA A 40 19.81 -23.49 -1.05
N GLY A 41 20.09 -23.87 -2.29
CA GLY A 41 20.29 -25.28 -2.66
C GLY A 41 19.08 -26.17 -2.37
N SER A 42 17.86 -25.63 -2.48
CA SER A 42 16.58 -26.25 -2.10
C SER A 42 16.34 -26.43 -0.61
N GLN A 43 17.26 -25.99 0.26
CA GLN A 43 17.03 -25.97 1.70
C GLN A 43 16.36 -24.67 2.12
N VAL A 44 15.26 -24.80 2.85
CA VAL A 44 14.55 -23.69 3.49
C VAL A 44 14.95 -23.66 4.96
N THR A 45 15.35 -22.51 5.48
CA THR A 45 15.51 -22.34 6.94
C THR A 45 14.20 -21.91 7.57
N GLY A 46 13.91 -22.40 8.78
CA GLY A 46 12.79 -21.90 9.57
C GLY A 46 12.87 -20.37 9.81
N GLY A 47 11.73 -19.73 10.03
CA GLY A 47 11.66 -18.30 10.24
C GLY A 47 10.23 -17.76 10.35
N SER A 48 10.09 -16.50 10.78
CA SER A 48 8.80 -15.82 10.94
C SER A 48 8.38 -15.02 9.71
N HIS A 49 9.33 -14.73 8.81
CA HIS A 49 9.07 -13.89 7.65
C HIS A 49 9.98 -14.18 6.45
N LEU A 50 9.52 -13.78 5.27
CA LEU A 50 10.25 -13.86 4.00
C LEU A 50 10.39 -12.46 3.38
N ILE A 51 11.56 -12.19 2.78
CA ILE A 51 11.78 -10.98 1.99
C ILE A 51 11.92 -11.36 0.52
N ASN A 52 11.01 -10.81 -0.30
CA ASN A 52 11.04 -10.85 -1.73
C ASN A 52 11.63 -9.55 -2.27
N GLU A 53 12.75 -9.69 -2.97
CA GLU A 53 13.45 -8.57 -3.59
C GLU A 53 12.66 -8.04 -4.80
N GLY A 54 12.83 -6.75 -5.09
CA GLY A 54 12.12 -6.09 -6.16
C GLY A 54 12.63 -6.50 -7.55
N PRO A 55 11.74 -6.67 -8.55
CA PRO A 55 12.16 -6.93 -9.92
C PRO A 55 13.01 -5.79 -10.50
N GLY A 56 14.01 -6.13 -11.31
CA GLY A 56 14.75 -5.17 -12.15
C GLY A 56 15.69 -4.18 -11.44
N HIS A 57 16.20 -4.50 -10.24
CA HIS A 57 17.27 -3.72 -9.60
C HIS A 57 18.66 -4.29 -9.93
N HIS A 58 19.69 -3.47 -10.09
CA HIS A 58 21.08 -3.95 -10.16
C HIS A 58 21.92 -3.19 -9.13
N GLY A 59 22.76 -3.90 -8.36
CA GLY A 59 24.04 -3.32 -7.93
C GLY A 59 24.19 -2.78 -6.50
N VAL A 60 23.38 -3.19 -5.52
CA VAL A 60 23.66 -2.86 -4.10
C VAL A 60 23.63 -4.12 -3.23
N GLY A 61 24.74 -4.38 -2.53
CA GLY A 61 24.86 -5.39 -1.46
C GLY A 61 24.94 -6.86 -1.89
N ASP A 62 25.39 -7.17 -3.12
CA ASP A 62 25.53 -8.54 -3.67
C ASP A 62 24.26 -9.42 -3.61
N VAL A 63 23.09 -8.79 -3.45
CA VAL A 63 21.79 -9.48 -3.40
C VAL A 63 21.44 -10.06 -4.76
N VAL A 64 21.18 -11.38 -4.79
CA VAL A 64 20.73 -12.06 -6.01
C VAL A 64 19.25 -11.79 -6.23
N LEU A 65 18.90 -11.38 -7.44
CA LEU A 65 17.54 -10.97 -7.78
C LEU A 65 16.65 -12.18 -8.09
N PRO A 66 15.32 -12.04 -7.98
CA PRO A 66 14.39 -13.13 -8.25
C PRO A 66 14.52 -13.70 -9.66
N GLN A 67 14.68 -12.84 -10.67
CA GLN A 67 14.87 -13.25 -12.06
C GLN A 67 16.20 -13.97 -12.32
N GLN A 68 17.14 -13.92 -11.37
CA GLN A 68 18.46 -14.54 -11.46
C GLN A 68 18.57 -15.87 -10.72
N VAL A 69 17.55 -16.26 -9.95
CA VAL A 69 17.54 -17.53 -9.20
C VAL A 69 16.40 -18.43 -9.63
N ASN A 70 16.62 -19.74 -9.56
CA ASN A 70 15.54 -20.71 -9.71
C ASN A 70 14.59 -20.59 -8.51
N PRO A 71 13.28 -20.36 -8.70
CA PRO A 71 12.33 -20.25 -7.60
C PRO A 71 12.14 -21.55 -6.81
N MET A 72 12.51 -22.71 -7.38
CA MET A 72 12.40 -24.03 -6.75
C MET A 72 13.66 -24.48 -6.00
N THR A 73 14.83 -23.91 -6.30
CA THR A 73 16.10 -24.37 -5.68
C THR A 73 16.95 -23.24 -5.10
N GLY A 74 16.68 -21.98 -5.45
CA GLY A 74 17.48 -20.83 -5.05
C GLY A 74 18.81 -20.72 -5.80
N ASP A 75 19.14 -21.70 -6.66
CA ASP A 75 20.38 -21.69 -7.43
C ASP A 75 20.38 -20.55 -8.45
N ARG A 76 21.54 -19.95 -8.67
CA ARG A 76 21.71 -18.95 -9.74
C ARG A 76 21.41 -19.60 -11.09
N LYS A 77 20.53 -18.99 -11.87
CA LYS A 77 20.29 -19.35 -13.26
C LYS A 77 21.59 -19.17 -14.04
N THR A 78 22.06 -20.22 -14.70
CA THR A 78 23.28 -20.18 -15.52
C THR A 78 22.97 -19.74 -16.94
N SER A 79 23.96 -19.19 -17.63
CA SER A 79 23.82 -18.82 -19.04
C SER A 79 23.69 -20.05 -19.93
N ARG A 80 22.54 -20.14 -20.60
CA ARG A 80 22.28 -21.18 -21.59
C ARG A 80 23.24 -21.06 -22.77
N ASN A 81 23.82 -22.20 -23.18
CA ASN A 81 24.46 -22.34 -24.48
C ASN A 81 23.35 -22.30 -25.57
N PRO A 82 23.37 -21.31 -26.49
CA PRO A 82 22.31 -21.12 -27.48
C PRO A 82 22.11 -22.30 -28.44
N PHE A 83 23.06 -23.24 -28.50
CA PHE A 83 23.03 -24.38 -29.43
C PHE A 83 22.44 -25.68 -28.86
N LYS A 84 22.10 -25.74 -27.56
CA LYS A 84 21.43 -26.92 -26.97
C LYS A 84 19.93 -26.69 -26.81
N LYS A 85 19.11 -27.67 -27.21
CA LYS A 85 17.67 -27.72 -26.93
C LYS A 85 17.46 -27.92 -25.42
N PRO A 86 16.45 -27.27 -24.82
CA PRO A 86 16.23 -27.38 -23.38
C PRO A 86 15.76 -28.80 -23.03
N SER A 87 16.29 -29.35 -21.94
CA SER A 87 15.78 -30.58 -21.34
C SER A 87 14.61 -30.30 -20.41
N PHE A 88 13.85 -31.35 -20.05
CA PHE A 88 12.83 -31.26 -19.00
C PHE A 88 13.41 -30.73 -17.68
N ALA A 89 14.61 -31.17 -17.31
CA ALA A 89 15.32 -30.70 -16.13
C ALA A 89 15.69 -29.20 -16.21
N ASP A 90 15.98 -28.68 -17.41
CA ASP A 90 16.23 -27.24 -17.60
C ASP A 90 14.95 -26.42 -17.43
N HIS A 91 13.81 -26.94 -17.88
CA HIS A 91 12.50 -26.31 -17.67
C HIS A 91 12.08 -26.36 -16.19
N ALA A 92 12.24 -27.51 -15.53
CA ALA A 92 11.95 -27.68 -14.11
C ALA A 92 12.87 -26.83 -13.20
N ARG A 93 14.08 -26.49 -13.67
CA ARG A 93 15.03 -25.60 -12.98
C ARG A 93 14.84 -24.11 -13.30
N GLY A 94 13.79 -23.74 -14.04
CA GLY A 94 13.54 -22.34 -14.42
C GLY A 94 14.56 -21.74 -15.39
N ASN A 95 15.35 -22.58 -16.10
CA ASN A 95 16.35 -22.16 -17.08
C ASN A 95 15.73 -21.94 -18.48
N THR A 96 14.69 -21.13 -18.58
CA THR A 96 13.96 -20.89 -19.85
C THR A 96 14.54 -19.77 -20.73
N GLY A 97 15.58 -19.06 -20.28
CA GLY A 97 16.27 -18.07 -21.10
C GLY A 97 17.47 -17.47 -20.38
N GLY A 98 18.66 -17.59 -20.97
CA GLY A 98 19.92 -17.16 -20.35
C GLY A 98 19.99 -15.66 -19.99
N PRO A 99 20.99 -15.25 -19.17
CA PRO A 99 21.20 -13.89 -18.74
C PRO A 99 21.83 -13.13 -19.91
N THR A 100 21.03 -12.34 -20.62
CA THR A 100 21.61 -11.12 -21.18
C THR A 100 21.48 -10.07 -20.10
N ARG A 101 22.57 -9.85 -19.34
CA ARG A 101 22.66 -8.87 -18.24
C ARG A 101 22.05 -7.50 -18.60
N VAL A 102 22.12 -7.10 -19.86
CA VAL A 102 21.61 -5.82 -20.38
C VAL A 102 20.10 -5.85 -20.72
N LYS A 103 19.47 -7.02 -20.84
CA LYS A 103 18.02 -7.17 -21.14
C LYS A 103 17.16 -7.52 -19.93
N ALA A 104 17.75 -7.93 -18.80
CA ALA A 104 17.00 -8.30 -17.59
C ALA A 104 16.28 -7.10 -16.95
N ASP A 105 16.88 -5.90 -16.97
CA ASP A 105 16.24 -4.67 -16.48
C ASP A 105 15.10 -4.21 -17.38
N LEU A 106 15.30 -4.30 -18.69
CA LEU A 106 14.30 -3.93 -19.69
C LEU A 106 13.12 -4.92 -19.67
N ARG A 107 13.39 -6.23 -19.54
CA ARG A 107 12.36 -7.28 -19.41
C ARG A 107 11.70 -7.29 -18.04
N GLY A 108 12.46 -7.16 -16.96
CA GLY A 108 11.93 -6.95 -15.62
C GLY A 108 10.97 -5.77 -15.60
N ASN A 109 11.27 -4.67 -16.31
CA ASN A 109 10.38 -3.51 -16.42
C ASN A 109 9.25 -3.61 -17.48
N PHE A 110 9.28 -4.56 -18.42
CA PHE A 110 8.30 -4.65 -19.53
C PHE A 110 7.52 -5.98 -19.63
N SER A 111 8.10 -7.14 -19.31
CA SER A 111 7.55 -8.47 -19.58
C SER A 111 7.06 -9.24 -18.36
N GLY A 112 7.35 -8.78 -17.14
CA GLY A 112 7.01 -9.52 -15.92
C GLY A 112 8.11 -10.47 -15.43
N ASP A 113 9.37 -10.30 -15.86
CA ASP A 113 10.46 -11.12 -15.33
C ASP A 113 10.74 -10.73 -13.87
N GLY A 114 10.73 -11.69 -12.93
CA GLY A 114 11.10 -11.51 -11.51
C GLY A 114 9.95 -11.61 -10.50
N TRP A 115 8.72 -11.24 -10.86
CA TRP A 115 7.58 -11.42 -9.93
C TRP A 115 6.98 -12.83 -9.97
N ASP A 116 7.11 -13.58 -11.07
CA ASP A 116 6.67 -14.98 -11.18
C ASP A 116 7.55 -15.83 -10.28
N GLU A 117 8.86 -15.59 -10.31
CA GLU A 117 9.82 -16.25 -9.44
C GLU A 117 9.55 -15.95 -7.96
N ASN A 118 9.25 -14.69 -7.61
CA ASN A 118 8.86 -14.34 -6.23
C ASN A 118 7.58 -15.07 -5.79
N VAL A 119 6.56 -15.13 -6.65
CA VAL A 119 5.28 -15.81 -6.36
C VAL A 119 5.51 -17.31 -6.12
N LEU A 120 6.13 -17.99 -7.08
CA LEU A 120 6.41 -19.43 -6.98
C LEU A 120 7.28 -19.76 -5.77
N ARG A 121 8.40 -19.03 -5.60
CA ARG A 121 9.32 -19.23 -4.47
C ARG A 121 8.60 -19.06 -3.13
N THR A 122 7.76 -18.04 -3.00
CA THR A 122 7.05 -17.77 -1.74
C THR A 122 6.13 -18.91 -1.37
N VAL A 123 5.30 -19.36 -2.31
CA VAL A 123 4.33 -20.43 -2.06
C VAL A 123 5.03 -21.76 -1.75
N ASN A 124 6.10 -22.08 -2.47
CA ASN A 124 6.90 -23.28 -2.21
C ASN A 124 7.56 -23.24 -0.82
N ILE A 125 8.12 -22.10 -0.43
CA ILE A 125 8.70 -21.93 0.91
C ILE A 125 7.63 -22.13 1.99
N ILE A 126 6.45 -21.55 1.83
CA ILE A 126 5.36 -21.72 2.79
C ILE A 126 4.90 -23.18 2.86
N GLN A 127 4.84 -23.86 1.72
CA GLN A 127 4.52 -25.29 1.66
C GLN A 127 5.55 -26.14 2.42
N ASP A 128 6.85 -25.89 2.20
CA ASP A 128 7.94 -26.59 2.89
C ASP A 128 7.92 -26.32 4.41
N LEU A 129 7.82 -25.06 4.82
CA LEU A 129 7.72 -24.69 6.23
C LEU A 129 6.53 -25.39 6.90
N LYS A 130 5.36 -25.38 6.27
CA LYS A 130 4.14 -25.94 6.87
C LYS A 130 4.15 -27.46 6.94
N PHE A 131 4.51 -28.14 5.86
CA PHE A 131 4.33 -29.60 5.76
C PHE A 131 5.60 -30.39 6.05
N GLU A 132 6.76 -29.91 5.59
CA GLU A 132 8.03 -30.64 5.77
C GLU A 132 8.67 -30.27 7.12
N GLN A 133 8.60 -29.00 7.51
CA GLN A 133 9.18 -28.53 8.79
C GLN A 133 8.18 -28.50 9.95
N GLY A 134 6.89 -28.76 9.68
CA GLY A 134 5.83 -28.76 10.69
C GLY A 134 5.58 -27.41 11.36
N GLN A 135 6.00 -26.30 10.72
CA GLN A 135 5.71 -24.95 11.22
C GLN A 135 4.22 -24.65 11.04
N ASP A 136 3.54 -24.32 12.14
CA ASP A 136 2.16 -23.92 12.03
C ASP A 136 2.04 -22.55 11.34
N ILE A 137 1.19 -22.48 10.32
CA ILE A 137 0.91 -21.30 9.50
C ILE A 137 -0.58 -21.32 9.13
N ASP A 138 -1.37 -20.54 9.85
CA ASP A 138 -2.81 -20.32 9.57
C ASP A 138 -3.04 -19.08 8.70
N ARG A 139 -2.11 -18.12 8.76
CA ARG A 139 -2.23 -16.80 8.17
C ARG A 139 -0.93 -16.34 7.54
N VAL A 140 -1.05 -15.72 6.37
CA VAL A 140 0.03 -15.04 5.67
C VAL A 140 -0.31 -13.55 5.51
N ASN A 141 0.47 -12.68 6.13
CA ASN A 141 0.37 -11.24 5.91
C ASN A 141 1.34 -10.83 4.80
N LEU A 142 0.85 -10.05 3.85
CA LEU A 142 1.56 -9.67 2.63
C LEU A 142 1.67 -8.15 2.55
N VAL A 143 2.88 -7.62 2.52
CA VAL A 143 3.12 -6.17 2.43
C VAL A 143 3.97 -5.90 1.22
N GLY A 144 3.56 -4.93 0.39
CA GLY A 144 4.37 -4.58 -0.75
C GLY A 144 4.09 -3.20 -1.30
N TRP A 145 5.00 -2.74 -2.15
CA TRP A 145 4.89 -1.47 -2.85
C TRP A 145 5.06 -1.66 -4.36
N SER A 146 4.38 -0.84 -5.16
CA SER A 146 4.52 -0.84 -6.62
C SER A 146 4.18 -2.21 -7.20
N ARG A 147 5.11 -2.80 -7.96
CA ARG A 147 5.01 -4.17 -8.44
C ARG A 147 5.09 -5.20 -7.31
N GLY A 148 5.78 -4.92 -6.22
CA GLY A 148 5.77 -5.76 -5.01
C GLY A 148 4.37 -5.91 -4.41
N ALA A 149 3.56 -4.85 -4.40
CA ALA A 149 2.15 -4.93 -3.99
C ALA A 149 1.31 -5.81 -4.95
N VAL A 150 1.65 -5.84 -6.24
CA VAL A 150 1.01 -6.78 -7.18
C VAL A 150 1.52 -8.20 -6.96
N THR A 151 2.80 -8.40 -6.65
CA THR A 151 3.34 -9.68 -6.22
C THR A 151 2.56 -10.23 -5.02
N CYS A 152 2.16 -9.39 -4.05
CA CYS A 152 1.28 -9.80 -2.95
C CYS A 152 -0.06 -10.35 -3.44
N ILE A 153 -0.75 -9.65 -4.35
CA ILE A 153 -2.03 -10.12 -4.92
C ILE A 153 -1.84 -11.49 -5.60
N ARG A 154 -0.76 -11.65 -6.36
CA ARG A 154 -0.45 -12.89 -7.08
C ARG A 154 -0.04 -14.04 -6.15
N ILE A 155 0.69 -13.75 -5.07
CA ILE A 155 0.99 -14.73 -4.02
C ILE A 155 -0.31 -15.22 -3.42
N ALA A 156 -1.21 -14.32 -3.01
CA ALA A 156 -2.50 -14.71 -2.44
C ALA A 156 -3.35 -15.55 -3.41
N HIS A 157 -3.27 -15.24 -4.71
CA HIS A 157 -3.92 -16.03 -5.75
C HIS A 157 -3.39 -17.47 -5.81
N LEU A 158 -2.07 -17.64 -5.91
CA LEU A 158 -1.46 -18.97 -5.96
C LEU A 158 -1.62 -19.72 -4.62
N MET A 159 -1.59 -19.01 -3.48
CA MET A 159 -1.93 -19.57 -2.18
C MET A 159 -3.35 -20.16 -2.17
N HIS A 160 -4.32 -19.51 -2.82
CA HIS A 160 -5.67 -20.07 -2.94
C HIS A 160 -5.71 -21.33 -3.81
N GLU A 161 -4.96 -21.35 -4.92
CA GLU A 161 -4.89 -22.54 -5.78
C GLU A 161 -4.27 -23.75 -5.06
N VAL A 162 -3.24 -23.52 -4.22
CA VAL A 162 -2.51 -24.59 -3.52
C VAL A 162 -3.19 -25.00 -2.21
N PHE A 163 -3.68 -24.04 -1.43
CA PHE A 163 -4.17 -24.26 -0.06
C PHE A 163 -5.68 -24.03 0.10
N GLY A 164 -6.39 -23.59 -0.96
CA GLY A 164 -7.78 -23.15 -0.84
C GLY A 164 -7.91 -22.01 0.17
N THR A 165 -8.84 -22.15 1.11
CA THR A 165 -9.05 -21.20 2.22
C THR A 165 -8.43 -21.67 3.54
N SER A 166 -7.60 -22.72 3.52
CA SER A 166 -6.98 -23.26 4.76
C SER A 166 -5.91 -22.33 5.34
N ILE A 167 -5.33 -21.46 4.52
CA ILE A 167 -4.42 -20.39 4.94
C ILE A 167 -5.03 -19.06 4.52
N GLU A 168 -5.30 -18.20 5.50
CA GLU A 168 -5.82 -16.86 5.25
C GLU A 168 -4.71 -15.91 4.77
N CYS A 169 -5.06 -14.97 3.89
CA CYS A 169 -4.17 -13.90 3.46
C CYS A 169 -4.73 -12.54 3.90
N ASN A 170 -3.85 -11.65 4.37
CA ASN A 170 -4.15 -10.22 4.49
C ASN A 170 -3.11 -9.45 3.67
N ILE A 171 -3.53 -8.40 2.96
CA ILE A 171 -2.67 -7.64 2.06
C ILE A 171 -2.68 -6.16 2.45
N PHE A 172 -1.49 -5.59 2.66
CA PHE A 172 -1.27 -4.14 2.70
C PHE A 172 -0.41 -3.73 1.50
N GLY A 173 -1.04 -3.11 0.50
CA GLY A 173 -0.38 -2.68 -0.72
C GLY A 173 -0.20 -1.16 -0.80
N VAL A 174 0.95 -0.69 -1.27
CA VAL A 174 1.14 0.72 -1.63
C VAL A 174 1.32 0.83 -3.14
N ASP A 175 0.42 1.56 -3.76
CA ASP A 175 0.33 1.85 -5.19
C ASP A 175 0.56 0.64 -6.11
N PRO A 176 -0.34 -0.38 -6.08
CA PRO A 176 -0.15 -1.64 -6.79
C PRO A 176 -0.16 -1.46 -8.31
N VAL A 177 1.02 -1.41 -8.93
CA VAL A 177 1.17 -1.18 -10.37
C VAL A 177 1.75 -2.42 -11.05
N ALA A 178 0.91 -3.11 -11.82
CA ALA A 178 1.31 -4.33 -12.54
C ALA A 178 2.17 -4.02 -13.78
N GLY A 179 2.10 -2.79 -14.30
CA GLY A 179 2.72 -2.38 -15.55
C GLY A 179 1.92 -2.78 -16.78
N LYS A 180 1.85 -1.87 -17.77
CA LYS A 180 1.23 -2.05 -19.09
C LYS A 180 -0.03 -2.93 -19.10
N GLY A 181 -0.06 -3.98 -19.95
CA GLY A 181 -1.23 -4.82 -20.18
C GLY A 181 -1.48 -5.87 -19.10
N ALA A 182 -0.49 -6.15 -18.23
CA ALA A 182 -0.60 -7.18 -17.20
C ALA A 182 -1.77 -6.88 -16.26
N GLY A 183 -1.89 -5.64 -15.77
CA GLY A 183 -2.95 -5.21 -14.85
C GLY A 183 -4.37 -5.24 -15.41
N LEU A 184 -4.55 -5.50 -16.71
CA LEU A 184 -5.86 -5.66 -17.36
C LEU A 184 -6.10 -7.09 -17.86
N LYS A 185 -5.05 -7.81 -18.26
CA LYS A 185 -5.18 -9.11 -18.94
C LYS A 185 -4.95 -10.31 -18.02
N MET A 186 -4.22 -10.12 -16.91
CA MET A 186 -3.85 -11.22 -16.01
C MET A 186 -4.81 -11.27 -14.82
N VAL A 187 -5.51 -12.40 -14.68
CA VAL A 187 -6.53 -12.63 -13.64
C VAL A 187 -5.92 -12.56 -12.24
N ASP A 188 -4.74 -13.14 -12.07
CA ASP A 188 -3.96 -13.18 -10.82
C ASP A 188 -3.45 -11.80 -10.37
N THR A 189 -3.61 -10.74 -11.18
CA THR A 189 -3.31 -9.35 -10.78
C THR A 189 -4.56 -8.53 -10.41
N ARG A 190 -5.75 -9.13 -10.53
CA ARG A 190 -7.04 -8.42 -10.49
C ARG A 190 -8.05 -9.03 -9.55
N VAL A 191 -7.99 -10.34 -9.31
CA VAL A 191 -8.97 -11.06 -8.51
C VAL A 191 -8.41 -11.35 -7.12
N LEU A 192 -9.12 -10.89 -6.09
CA LEU A 192 -8.91 -11.33 -4.72
C LEU A 192 -9.84 -12.52 -4.45
N HIS A 193 -9.26 -13.67 -4.15
CA HIS A 193 -9.99 -14.88 -3.82
C HIS A 193 -10.45 -14.89 -2.35
N PRO A 194 -11.39 -15.78 -1.97
CA PRO A 194 -11.94 -15.82 -0.61
C PRO A 194 -10.95 -16.10 0.53
N ASN A 195 -9.74 -16.58 0.24
CA ASN A 195 -8.66 -16.68 1.22
C ASN A 195 -8.13 -15.31 1.65
N VAL A 196 -8.30 -14.26 0.83
CA VAL A 196 -7.96 -12.89 1.19
C VAL A 196 -9.05 -12.32 2.10
N ARG A 197 -8.76 -12.24 3.40
CA ARG A 197 -9.71 -11.70 4.39
C ARG A 197 -9.72 -10.18 4.42
N ARG A 198 -8.55 -9.56 4.31
CA ARG A 198 -8.38 -8.11 4.41
C ARG A 198 -7.47 -7.59 3.32
N TYR A 199 -7.89 -6.51 2.66
CA TYR A 199 -7.08 -5.80 1.69
C TYR A 199 -7.13 -4.29 1.93
N VAL A 200 -5.97 -3.71 2.23
CA VAL A 200 -5.79 -2.25 2.28
C VAL A 200 -4.84 -1.87 1.17
N ALA A 201 -5.24 -0.92 0.32
CA ALA A 201 -4.34 -0.36 -0.68
C ALA A 201 -4.27 1.16 -0.59
N VAL A 202 -3.07 1.74 -0.54
CA VAL A 202 -2.88 3.19 -0.66
C VAL A 202 -2.56 3.55 -2.11
N LEU A 203 -3.31 4.47 -2.73
CA LEU A 203 -3.18 4.81 -4.15
C LEU A 203 -2.61 6.21 -4.36
N ALA A 204 -1.51 6.33 -5.10
CA ALA A 204 -0.88 7.63 -5.36
C ALA A 204 -1.70 8.46 -6.37
N MET A 205 -2.19 9.63 -5.95
CA MET A 205 -3.08 10.46 -6.77
C MET A 205 -2.38 11.23 -7.89
N HIS A 206 -1.11 11.62 -7.68
CA HIS A 206 -0.39 12.57 -8.55
C HIS A 206 0.62 11.91 -9.50
N GLU A 207 0.64 10.59 -9.58
CA GLU A 207 1.45 9.88 -10.56
C GLU A 207 0.87 10.04 -11.98
N MET A 208 1.68 10.51 -12.94
CA MET A 208 1.22 10.91 -14.27
C MET A 208 1.70 10.01 -15.43
N ARG A 209 2.57 9.03 -15.15
CA ARG A 209 3.08 8.10 -16.17
C ARG A 209 1.95 7.19 -16.65
N ARG A 210 1.69 7.20 -17.97
CA ARG A 210 0.59 6.44 -18.61
C ARG A 210 0.60 4.93 -18.32
N THR A 211 1.77 4.35 -18.11
CA THR A 211 1.95 2.92 -17.85
C THR A 211 1.84 2.56 -16.37
N PHE A 212 1.80 3.57 -15.48
CA PHE A 212 1.69 3.42 -14.03
C PHE A 212 0.23 3.59 -13.59
N LYS A 213 -0.65 2.76 -14.14
CA LYS A 213 -2.04 2.69 -13.68
C LYS A 213 -2.12 1.63 -12.57
N PRO A 214 -2.60 1.97 -11.37
CA PRO A 214 -2.65 1.02 -10.27
C PRO A 214 -3.84 0.06 -10.43
N GLN A 215 -3.85 -1.01 -9.63
CA GLN A 215 -4.96 -1.93 -9.46
C GLN A 215 -6.01 -1.30 -8.53
N ASP A 216 -6.81 -0.39 -9.09
CA ASP A 216 -7.90 0.30 -8.41
C ASP A 216 -9.26 -0.41 -8.60
N TRP A 217 -10.37 0.15 -8.10
CA TRP A 217 -11.69 -0.49 -8.21
C TRP A 217 -12.20 -0.67 -9.65
N SER A 218 -11.65 0.03 -10.64
CA SER A 218 -11.98 -0.22 -12.05
C SER A 218 -11.32 -1.50 -12.61
N ARG A 219 -10.40 -2.11 -11.85
CA ARG A 219 -9.60 -3.25 -12.29
C ARG A 219 -9.71 -4.46 -11.37
N MET A 220 -9.94 -4.20 -10.09
CA MET A 220 -10.03 -5.21 -9.05
C MET A 220 -11.42 -5.85 -9.01
N ALA A 221 -11.47 -7.14 -8.71
CA ALA A 221 -12.69 -7.89 -8.44
C ALA A 221 -12.50 -8.73 -7.18
N MET A 222 -13.53 -8.80 -6.34
CA MET A 222 -13.54 -9.55 -5.08
C MET A 222 -14.97 -9.88 -4.68
N ASP A 223 -15.14 -10.90 -3.83
CA ASP A 223 -16.41 -11.20 -3.16
C ASP A 223 -16.50 -10.43 -1.84
N PRO A 224 -17.38 -9.42 -1.71
CA PRO A 224 -17.50 -8.61 -0.49
C PRO A 224 -18.01 -9.40 0.72
N ALA A 225 -18.60 -10.59 0.52
CA ALA A 225 -18.98 -11.47 1.62
C ALA A 225 -17.76 -12.19 2.24
N ALA A 226 -16.68 -12.37 1.47
CA ALA A 226 -15.47 -13.07 1.91
C ALA A 226 -14.32 -12.12 2.27
N THR A 227 -14.22 -10.99 1.57
CA THR A 227 -13.09 -10.05 1.64
C THR A 227 -13.53 -8.67 2.10
N THR A 228 -12.93 -8.18 3.18
CA THR A 228 -13.05 -6.77 3.58
C THR A 228 -11.92 -5.96 2.92
N ALA A 229 -12.27 -5.04 2.03
CA ALA A 229 -11.29 -4.28 1.25
C ALA A 229 -11.53 -2.77 1.25
N ILE A 230 -10.45 -2.00 1.31
CA ILE A 230 -10.48 -0.55 1.21
C ILE A 230 -9.29 -0.01 0.42
N LEU A 231 -9.56 0.89 -0.52
CA LEU A 231 -8.56 1.57 -1.33
C LEU A 231 -8.56 3.06 -0.95
N LEU A 232 -7.40 3.57 -0.57
CA LEU A 232 -7.20 4.88 0.04
C LEU A 232 -6.39 5.78 -0.90
N PRO A 233 -7.03 6.69 -1.65
CA PRO A 233 -6.36 7.74 -2.38
C PRO A 233 -5.46 8.56 -1.44
N MET A 234 -4.24 8.83 -1.87
CA MET A 234 -3.28 9.61 -1.08
C MET A 234 -2.53 10.60 -1.99
N PRO A 235 -2.41 11.87 -1.57
CA PRO A 235 -1.57 12.86 -2.23
C PRO A 235 -0.14 12.38 -2.42
N GLY A 236 0.40 12.65 -3.60
CA GLY A 236 1.80 12.38 -3.95
C GLY A 236 1.97 11.54 -5.21
N VAL A 237 3.20 11.49 -5.69
CA VAL A 237 3.65 10.61 -6.78
C VAL A 237 3.95 9.20 -6.25
N HIS A 238 4.28 8.25 -7.13
CA HIS A 238 4.36 6.82 -6.84
C HIS A 238 5.17 6.38 -5.61
N ASN A 239 6.19 7.14 -5.20
CA ASN A 239 7.04 6.83 -4.05
C ASN A 239 6.75 7.66 -2.80
N ALA A 240 5.85 8.66 -2.88
CA ALA A 240 5.63 9.63 -1.80
C ALA A 240 5.05 9.00 -0.53
N GLN A 241 4.39 7.85 -0.65
CA GLN A 241 3.78 7.11 0.47
C GLN A 241 4.72 6.05 1.08
N VAL A 242 5.87 5.79 0.46
CA VAL A 242 6.80 4.76 0.94
C VAL A 242 8.14 5.31 1.40
N ILE A 243 8.60 6.41 0.79
CA ILE A 243 9.85 7.08 1.13
C ILE A 243 9.49 8.51 1.60
N PRO A 244 9.75 8.84 2.87
CA PRO A 244 9.53 10.19 3.38
C PRO A 244 10.24 11.24 2.53
N SER A 245 9.45 12.12 1.94
CA SER A 245 9.90 13.23 1.10
C SER A 245 8.89 14.36 1.23
N ASN A 246 9.21 15.60 0.86
CA ASN A 246 8.32 16.73 1.11
C ASN A 246 7.04 16.68 0.24
N PRO A 247 5.81 16.69 0.81
CA PRO A 247 5.47 16.61 2.24
C PRO A 247 5.50 15.19 2.81
N ALA A 248 6.16 15.03 3.96
CA ALA A 248 6.51 13.72 4.51
C ALA A 248 5.32 12.98 5.13
N ASP A 249 4.25 13.70 5.50
CA ASP A 249 3.07 13.15 6.16
C ASP A 249 2.41 12.01 5.37
N ALA A 250 2.48 12.01 4.03
CA ALA A 250 1.94 10.92 3.21
C ALA A 250 2.65 9.58 3.49
N ALA A 251 3.97 9.59 3.62
CA ALA A 251 4.75 8.41 4.01
C ALA A 251 4.56 8.06 5.49
N TYR A 252 4.45 9.07 6.36
CA TYR A 252 4.28 8.87 7.79
C TYR A 252 2.95 8.18 8.12
N ILE A 253 1.85 8.72 7.59
CA ILE A 253 0.51 8.15 7.75
C ILE A 253 0.46 6.75 7.16
N THR A 254 0.99 6.55 5.95
CA THR A 254 0.94 5.24 5.26
C THR A 254 1.68 4.16 6.05
N ARG A 255 2.88 4.46 6.56
CA ARG A 255 3.68 3.50 7.33
C ARG A 255 3.05 3.22 8.70
N ASN A 256 2.54 4.24 9.38
CA ASN A 256 1.86 4.06 10.66
C ASN A 256 0.59 3.21 10.48
N LEU A 257 -0.23 3.49 9.48
CA LEU A 257 -1.41 2.67 9.17
C LEU A 257 -1.03 1.22 8.79
N ALA A 258 0.05 1.02 8.03
CA ALA A 258 0.55 -0.32 7.71
C ALA A 258 0.97 -1.08 8.97
N ALA A 259 1.68 -0.44 9.91
CA ALA A 259 2.08 -1.05 11.17
C ALA A 259 0.87 -1.42 12.04
N ALA A 260 -0.13 -0.55 12.07
CA ALA A 260 -1.39 -0.78 12.77
C ALA A 260 -2.09 -2.04 12.24
N CYS A 261 -2.28 -2.10 10.92
CA CYS A 261 -2.89 -3.23 10.24
C CYS A 261 -2.09 -4.52 10.48
N LEU A 262 -0.77 -4.50 10.29
CA LEU A 262 0.06 -5.69 10.47
C LEU A 262 0.03 -6.23 11.90
N SER A 263 0.12 -5.33 12.89
CA SER A 263 0.02 -5.69 14.31
C SER A 263 -1.35 -6.29 14.62
N ALA A 264 -2.43 -5.66 14.16
CA ALA A 264 -3.79 -6.19 14.31
C ALA A 264 -3.99 -7.53 13.58
N TRP A 265 -3.22 -7.79 12.52
CA TRP A 265 -3.24 -9.04 11.77
C TRP A 265 -2.24 -10.07 12.31
N GLY A 266 -1.57 -9.81 13.43
CA GLY A 266 -0.72 -10.77 14.13
C GLY A 266 0.74 -10.82 13.67
N THR A 267 1.19 -9.91 12.80
CA THR A 267 2.63 -9.75 12.52
C THR A 267 3.28 -9.13 13.76
N PRO A 268 4.29 -9.78 14.37
CA PRO A 268 5.01 -9.15 15.47
C PRO A 268 5.87 -8.02 14.91
N LEU A 269 5.83 -6.86 15.56
CA LEU A 269 6.71 -5.72 15.29
C LEU A 269 7.38 -5.32 16.61
N ASP A 270 8.68 -5.03 16.57
CA ASP A 270 9.46 -4.64 17.77
C ASP A 270 9.43 -3.13 18.04
N SER A 271 8.78 -2.36 17.17
CA SER A 271 8.69 -0.92 17.27
C SER A 271 7.48 -0.37 16.49
N THR A 272 7.12 0.89 16.79
CA THR A 272 6.07 1.63 16.11
C THR A 272 6.69 2.73 15.24
N PRO A 273 6.39 2.78 13.92
CA PRO A 273 6.93 3.83 13.07
C PRO A 273 6.24 5.16 13.37
N TYR A 274 7.03 6.22 13.44
CA TYR A 274 6.54 7.59 13.67
C TYR A 274 5.65 7.66 14.91
N SER A 275 6.22 7.38 16.08
CA SER A 275 5.52 7.30 17.38
C SER A 275 4.76 8.57 17.79
N PHE A 276 4.95 9.68 17.09
CA PHE A 276 4.14 10.89 17.21
C PHE A 276 2.78 10.80 16.50
N LEU A 277 2.48 9.70 15.79
CA LEU A 277 1.18 9.40 15.15
C LEU A 277 0.48 8.24 15.87
N CYS A 278 0.33 8.33 17.19
CA CYS A 278 -0.18 7.25 18.04
C CYS A 278 -1.62 7.46 18.52
N THR A 279 -2.28 8.52 18.05
CA THR A 279 -3.69 8.81 18.37
C THR A 279 -4.45 9.27 17.12
N PRO A 280 -5.80 9.16 17.12
CA PRO A 280 -6.60 9.73 16.04
C PRO A 280 -6.38 11.25 15.86
N GLN A 281 -6.15 11.98 16.96
CA GLN A 281 -5.84 13.42 16.94
C GLN A 281 -4.52 13.71 16.23
N ASP A 282 -3.49 12.90 16.47
CA ASP A 282 -2.20 13.03 15.77
C ASP A 282 -2.35 12.76 14.27
N MET A 283 -3.15 11.75 13.91
CA MET A 283 -3.48 11.48 12.51
C MET A 283 -4.23 12.65 11.87
N CYS A 284 -5.22 13.24 12.55
CA CYS A 284 -5.92 14.44 12.07
C CYS A 284 -4.98 15.62 11.84
N GLU A 285 -3.96 15.79 12.69
CA GLU A 285 -2.97 16.86 12.54
C GLU A 285 -2.05 16.60 11.34
N ALA A 286 -1.61 15.36 11.12
CA ALA A 286 -0.84 14.97 9.94
C ALA A 286 -1.63 15.10 8.63
N TYR A 287 -2.89 14.67 8.63
CA TYR A 287 -3.79 14.89 7.50
C TYR A 287 -4.09 16.38 7.26
N GLY A 288 -4.22 17.18 8.33
CA GLY A 288 -4.36 18.63 8.23
C GLY A 288 -3.19 19.27 7.49
N ARG A 289 -1.95 18.86 7.79
CA ARG A 289 -0.76 19.29 7.04
C ARG A 289 -0.82 18.89 5.57
N LEU A 290 -1.29 17.67 5.26
CA LEU A 290 -1.49 17.26 3.86
C LEU A 290 -2.55 18.12 3.15
N VAL A 291 -3.70 18.38 3.78
CA VAL A 291 -4.76 19.23 3.21
C VAL A 291 -4.22 20.62 2.88
N LEU A 292 -3.45 21.23 3.79
CA LEU A 292 -2.83 22.53 3.58
C LEU A 292 -1.78 22.50 2.46
N SER A 293 -0.94 21.46 2.44
CA SER A 293 0.08 21.28 1.39
C SER A 293 -0.56 21.16 0.00
N LEU A 294 -1.73 20.53 -0.13
CA LEU A 294 -2.47 20.43 -1.38
C LEU A 294 -3.01 21.78 -1.86
N SER A 295 -3.43 22.66 -0.95
CA SER A 295 -3.89 24.01 -1.30
C SER A 295 -2.76 24.94 -1.71
N GLU A 296 -1.54 24.72 -1.20
CA GLU A 296 -0.38 25.59 -1.43
C GLU A 296 0.49 25.13 -2.61
N HIS A 297 0.52 23.84 -2.95
CA HIS A 297 1.48 23.28 -3.89
C HIS A 297 0.91 22.97 -5.29
N ALA A 298 1.25 23.82 -6.26
CA ALA A 298 1.24 23.48 -7.68
C ALA A 298 2.31 22.42 -8.08
N SER A 299 3.19 22.03 -7.16
CA SER A 299 4.39 21.19 -7.40
C SER A 299 4.11 19.69 -7.62
N TYR A 300 2.87 19.23 -7.46
CA TYR A 300 2.48 17.85 -7.82
C TYR A 300 2.39 17.63 -9.34
N GLN A 301 2.50 18.68 -10.15
CA GLN A 301 2.73 18.56 -11.57
C GLN A 301 4.20 18.26 -11.82
N THR A 302 4.50 17.06 -12.34
CA THR A 302 5.86 16.69 -12.77
C THR A 302 6.31 17.61 -13.92
N SER A 303 6.98 18.71 -13.61
CA SER A 303 7.46 19.74 -14.55
C SER A 303 8.97 19.64 -14.81
N GLY A 304 9.50 18.41 -14.92
CA GLY A 304 10.90 18.18 -15.27
C GLY A 304 11.18 18.24 -16.78
N PRO A 305 12.26 18.89 -17.25
CA PRO A 305 12.65 18.89 -18.67
C PRO A 305 12.88 17.46 -19.23
N LYS A 306 13.33 16.53 -18.39
CA LYS A 306 13.52 15.11 -18.75
C LYS A 306 12.21 14.36 -19.03
N SER A 307 11.07 14.75 -18.46
CA SER A 307 9.78 14.07 -18.71
C SER A 307 9.12 14.52 -20.02
N ARG A 308 9.40 15.74 -20.48
CA ARG A 308 8.98 16.25 -21.81
C ARG A 308 9.68 15.53 -22.97
N LEU A 309 10.92 15.07 -22.78
CA LEU A 309 11.71 14.43 -23.83
C LEU A 309 11.29 12.98 -24.14
N ILE A 310 10.52 12.32 -23.26
CA ILE A 310 10.15 10.88 -23.38
C ILE A 310 8.75 10.68 -24.04
N GLY A 311 8.08 11.72 -24.53
CA GLY A 311 6.93 11.57 -25.45
C GLY A 311 5.71 10.77 -24.96
N MET A 312 5.61 10.38 -23.67
CA MET A 312 4.47 9.65 -23.11
C MET A 312 3.62 10.60 -22.26
N GLY A 313 2.62 11.22 -22.90
CA GLY A 313 1.83 12.32 -22.34
C GLY A 313 1.34 12.13 -20.91
N LEU A 314 1.68 13.09 -20.06
CA LEU A 314 1.23 13.24 -18.67
C LEU A 314 -0.30 13.31 -18.63
N ARG A 315 -0.95 12.45 -17.84
CA ARG A 315 -2.39 12.55 -17.55
C ARG A 315 -2.64 12.16 -16.10
N ARG A 316 -3.52 12.90 -15.42
CA ARG A 316 -4.04 12.55 -14.09
C ARG A 316 -4.61 11.14 -14.13
N ARG A 317 -4.36 10.34 -13.09
CA ARG A 317 -4.91 8.98 -13.00
C ARG A 317 -6.42 9.01 -13.00
N GLU A 318 -7.00 7.95 -13.58
CA GLU A 318 -8.43 7.87 -13.81
C GLU A 318 -9.24 7.85 -12.52
N PHE A 319 -8.84 7.05 -11.52
CA PHE A 319 -9.50 7.05 -10.20
C PHE A 319 -9.37 8.39 -9.47
N ALA A 320 -8.29 9.14 -9.71
CA ALA A 320 -8.05 10.43 -9.09
C ALA A 320 -8.83 11.57 -9.78
N GLN A 321 -9.56 11.29 -10.86
CA GLN A 321 -10.44 12.27 -11.47
C GLN A 321 -11.59 12.60 -10.52
N HIS A 322 -11.97 13.87 -10.47
CA HIS A 322 -13.01 14.35 -9.56
C HIS A 322 -14.32 13.56 -9.66
N SER A 323 -14.69 13.11 -10.87
CA SER A 323 -15.91 12.31 -11.12
C SER A 323 -15.88 10.89 -10.53
N LYS A 324 -14.74 10.41 -10.03
CA LYS A 324 -14.59 9.06 -9.49
C LYS A 324 -14.24 9.03 -8.01
N MET A 325 -14.07 10.19 -7.38
CA MET A 325 -13.63 10.24 -5.99
C MET A 325 -14.69 9.72 -5.01
N ASP A 326 -15.97 9.81 -5.35
CA ASP A 326 -17.07 9.27 -4.54
C ASP A 326 -16.99 7.74 -4.35
N THR A 327 -16.25 7.04 -5.20
CA THR A 327 -15.99 5.60 -5.09
C THR A 327 -14.99 5.25 -3.98
N TYR A 328 -14.23 6.22 -3.47
CA TYR A 328 -13.13 5.97 -2.53
C TYR A 328 -13.24 6.76 -1.23
N THR A 329 -13.93 7.91 -1.26
CA THR A 329 -14.03 8.81 -0.12
C THR A 329 -15.44 9.36 -0.02
N ARG A 330 -16.03 9.36 1.18
CA ARG A 330 -17.34 9.99 1.40
C ARG A 330 -17.31 11.48 1.02
N GLY A 331 -18.25 11.89 0.17
CA GLY A 331 -18.31 13.25 -0.41
C GLY A 331 -17.42 13.50 -1.62
N GLY A 332 -16.63 12.49 -2.01
CA GLY A 332 -15.77 12.49 -3.19
C GLY A 332 -14.97 13.78 -3.36
N LYS A 333 -15.18 14.48 -4.48
CA LYS A 333 -14.37 15.65 -4.86
C LYS A 333 -14.58 16.87 -3.97
N GLU A 334 -15.76 17.00 -3.38
CA GLU A 334 -16.09 18.14 -2.49
C GLU A 334 -15.67 17.83 -1.05
N SER A 335 -15.19 16.62 -0.79
CA SER A 335 -14.82 16.16 0.54
C SER A 335 -13.67 16.96 1.15
N TYR A 336 -13.81 17.25 2.44
CA TYR A 336 -12.70 17.65 3.32
C TYR A 336 -11.72 16.49 3.49
N TRP A 337 -12.23 15.26 3.44
CA TRP A 337 -11.47 14.06 3.65
C TRP A 337 -10.56 13.77 2.45
N ILE A 338 -9.29 13.46 2.74
CA ILE A 338 -8.35 13.00 1.71
C ILE A 338 -8.75 11.58 1.27
N ASN A 339 -9.05 10.74 2.25
CA ASN A 339 -9.56 9.40 2.10
C ASN A 339 -10.40 9.02 3.32
N GLU A 340 -11.01 7.85 3.26
CA GLU A 340 -11.88 7.35 4.32
C GLU A 340 -11.17 7.12 5.66
N HIS A 341 -9.86 6.86 5.64
CA HIS A 341 -9.05 6.79 6.86
C HIS A 341 -8.94 8.16 7.56
N HIS A 342 -8.76 9.26 6.81
CA HIS A 342 -8.78 10.62 7.38
C HIS A 342 -10.12 10.90 8.09
N ARG A 343 -11.24 10.55 7.44
CA ARG A 343 -12.59 10.69 8.01
C ARG A 343 -12.72 9.92 9.32
N ALA A 344 -12.34 8.64 9.31
CA ALA A 344 -12.48 7.76 10.47
C ALA A 344 -11.61 8.23 11.65
N CYS A 345 -10.40 8.74 11.40
CA CYS A 345 -9.59 9.35 12.45
C CYS A 345 -10.28 10.59 13.06
N PHE A 346 -10.89 11.44 12.24
CA PHE A 346 -11.58 12.62 12.73
C PHE A 346 -12.84 12.28 13.53
N GLU A 347 -13.64 11.34 13.05
CA GLU A 347 -14.82 10.83 13.77
C GLU A 347 -14.42 10.25 15.13
N ALA A 348 -13.33 9.47 15.19
CA ALA A 348 -12.82 8.92 16.45
C ALA A 348 -12.24 10.00 17.39
N ALA A 349 -11.58 11.03 16.83
CA ALA A 349 -10.97 12.10 17.61
C ALA A 349 -12.00 13.09 18.18
N TYR A 350 -13.02 13.44 17.38
CA TYR A 350 -13.95 14.55 17.62
C TYR A 350 -15.38 14.18 17.19
N PRO A 351 -16.02 13.22 17.86
CA PRO A 351 -17.27 12.62 17.40
C PRO A 351 -18.44 13.61 17.33
N HIS A 352 -18.52 14.57 18.27
CA HIS A 352 -19.63 15.53 18.29
C HIS A 352 -19.45 16.60 17.21
N ALA A 353 -18.22 17.05 16.99
CA ALA A 353 -17.90 17.93 15.85
C ALA A 353 -18.18 17.21 14.53
N TYR A 354 -17.77 15.93 14.41
CA TYR A 354 -18.01 15.13 13.22
C TYR A 354 -19.52 15.06 12.90
N GLN A 355 -20.33 14.67 13.90
CA GLN A 355 -21.77 14.56 13.75
C GLN A 355 -22.42 15.89 13.35
N THR A 356 -22.02 16.99 13.99
CA THR A 356 -22.61 18.32 13.79
C THR A 356 -22.26 18.90 12.42
N ILE A 357 -20.99 18.80 12.01
CA ILE A 357 -20.49 19.43 10.79
C ILE A 357 -20.85 18.60 9.55
N PHE A 358 -20.69 17.26 9.63
CA PHE A 358 -20.70 16.41 8.43
C PHE A 358 -21.94 15.51 8.29
N GLU A 359 -22.64 15.19 9.38
CA GLU A 359 -23.79 14.26 9.33
C GLU A 359 -25.14 14.95 9.57
N SER A 360 -25.16 16.12 10.21
CA SER A 360 -26.39 16.85 10.52
C SER A 360 -27.15 17.31 9.26
N ASN A 361 -28.48 17.18 9.30
CA ASN A 361 -29.40 17.80 8.34
C ASN A 361 -29.76 19.25 8.72
N GLY A 362 -29.31 19.73 9.88
CA GLY A 362 -29.62 21.06 10.36
C GLY A 362 -28.96 22.16 9.57
N HIS A 363 -29.28 23.40 9.92
CA HIS A 363 -28.69 24.60 9.37
C HIS A 363 -28.40 25.59 10.50
N GLY A 364 -27.43 26.47 10.29
CA GLY A 364 -27.05 27.49 11.26
C GLY A 364 -25.59 27.38 11.66
N VAL A 365 -25.23 28.12 12.71
CA VAL A 365 -23.85 28.25 13.19
C VAL A 365 -23.86 28.09 14.71
N GLU A 366 -22.98 27.26 15.23
CA GLU A 366 -22.84 26.98 16.66
C GLU A 366 -21.41 27.26 17.15
N LEU A 367 -21.28 27.58 18.44
CA LEU A 367 -19.97 27.72 19.08
C LEU A 367 -19.33 26.35 19.21
N LEU A 368 -18.09 26.21 18.73
CA LEU A 368 -17.36 24.94 18.77
C LEU A 368 -17.21 24.44 20.22
N SER A 369 -17.00 25.33 21.18
CA SER A 369 -16.92 24.98 22.61
C SER A 369 -18.19 24.35 23.18
N LYS A 370 -19.35 24.56 22.53
CA LYS A 370 -20.62 23.91 22.87
C LYS A 370 -20.83 22.61 22.11
N VAL A 371 -20.33 22.55 20.87
CA VAL A 371 -20.46 21.38 19.99
C VAL A 371 -19.51 20.26 20.43
N ASP A 372 -18.21 20.57 20.58
CA ASP A 372 -17.17 19.59 20.89
C ASP A 372 -16.03 20.29 21.64
N ILE A 373 -16.01 20.13 22.97
CA ILE A 373 -14.98 20.71 23.82
C ILE A 373 -13.59 20.15 23.51
N GLY A 374 -13.51 18.89 23.06
CA GLY A 374 -12.25 18.24 22.71
C GLY A 374 -11.61 18.90 21.49
N LEU A 375 -12.39 19.10 20.42
CA LEU A 375 -11.91 19.82 19.24
C LEU A 375 -11.59 21.29 19.57
N PHE A 376 -12.44 21.95 20.37
CA PHE A 376 -12.18 23.34 20.81
C PHE A 376 -10.83 23.48 21.51
N SER A 377 -10.54 22.62 22.50
CA SER A 377 -9.25 22.62 23.21
C SER A 377 -8.07 22.29 22.27
N ALA A 378 -8.28 21.44 21.27
CA ALA A 378 -7.24 21.08 20.30
C ALA A 378 -6.86 22.26 19.37
N MET A 379 -7.72 23.25 19.14
CA MET A 379 -7.42 24.36 18.23
C MET A 379 -6.18 25.17 18.59
N ALA A 380 -5.78 25.20 19.87
CA ALA A 380 -4.56 25.86 20.30
C ALA A 380 -3.29 25.03 20.03
N SER A 381 -3.37 23.70 20.14
CA SER A 381 -2.21 22.78 20.07
C SER A 381 -2.09 22.01 18.75
N ARG A 382 -3.12 22.04 17.89
CA ARG A 382 -3.21 21.33 16.61
C ARG A 382 -3.45 22.33 15.46
N PRO A 383 -2.43 23.13 15.12
CA PRO A 383 -2.58 24.23 14.17
C PRO A 383 -2.92 23.74 12.76
N ALA A 384 -2.43 22.57 12.32
CA ALA A 384 -2.73 22.09 10.98
C ALA A 384 -4.17 21.60 10.87
N THR A 385 -4.70 20.89 11.87
CA THR A 385 -6.13 20.56 11.93
C THR A 385 -6.97 21.83 11.90
N ARG A 386 -6.70 22.80 12.79
CA ARG A 386 -7.41 24.09 12.82
C ARG A 386 -7.38 24.80 11.46
N ASN A 387 -6.19 25.05 10.94
CA ASN A 387 -6.01 25.83 9.72
C ASN A 387 -6.63 25.11 8.50
N SER A 388 -6.60 23.77 8.46
CA SER A 388 -7.22 23.00 7.37
C SER A 388 -8.75 23.06 7.40
N LEU A 389 -9.37 23.08 8.58
CA LEU A 389 -10.82 23.28 8.70
C LEU A 389 -11.22 24.71 8.31
N MET A 390 -10.43 25.71 8.73
CA MET A 390 -10.65 27.11 8.37
C MET A 390 -10.49 27.35 6.87
N SER A 391 -9.47 26.78 6.23
CA SER A 391 -9.25 26.93 4.78
C SER A 391 -10.37 26.33 3.93
N LYS A 392 -11.17 25.44 4.51
CA LYS A 392 -12.35 24.82 3.91
C LYS A 392 -13.66 25.46 4.36
N GLY A 393 -13.62 26.52 5.17
CA GLY A 393 -14.80 27.22 5.68
C GLY A 393 -15.63 26.41 6.67
N LEU A 394 -15.07 25.33 7.24
CA LEU A 394 -15.75 24.47 8.21
C LEU A 394 -15.61 24.99 9.65
N LEU A 395 -14.64 25.87 9.86
CA LEU A 395 -14.34 26.54 11.12
C LEU A 395 -14.11 28.04 10.85
N VAL A 396 -14.76 28.91 11.61
CA VAL A 396 -14.65 30.38 11.47
C VAL A 396 -14.51 31.06 12.84
N ASP A 397 -14.29 32.39 12.86
CA ASP A 397 -14.32 33.24 14.06
C ASP A 397 -13.30 32.90 15.17
N ASP A 398 -12.00 32.82 14.81
CA ASP A 398 -10.87 32.66 15.74
C ASP A 398 -10.77 33.84 16.74
N PRO A 399 -10.69 33.63 18.07
CA PRO A 399 -10.54 32.36 18.81
C PRO A 399 -11.82 31.79 19.40
N THR A 400 -12.97 32.44 19.16
CA THR A 400 -14.25 31.95 19.70
C THR A 400 -14.75 30.68 19.02
N TYR A 401 -14.24 30.41 17.82
CA TYR A 401 -14.47 29.27 16.95
C TYR A 401 -15.93 28.88 16.79
N LYS A 402 -16.46 29.06 15.58
CA LYS A 402 -17.79 28.60 15.21
C LYS A 402 -17.74 27.59 14.09
N VAL A 403 -18.71 26.68 14.12
CA VAL A 403 -18.89 25.65 13.08
C VAL A 403 -20.29 25.74 12.52
N GLY A 404 -20.42 25.45 11.23
CA GLY A 404 -21.72 25.36 10.58
C GLY A 404 -22.37 24.00 10.83
N VAL A 405 -23.66 23.99 11.13
CA VAL A 405 -24.44 22.75 11.26
C VAL A 405 -24.71 22.20 9.86
N GLY A 406 -24.21 20.99 9.57
CA GLY A 406 -24.37 20.32 8.27
C GLY A 406 -23.61 20.97 7.11
N THR A 407 -22.71 21.94 7.36
CA THR A 407 -22.00 22.65 6.28
C THR A 407 -20.95 21.80 5.58
N GLY A 408 -20.41 20.80 6.27
CA GLY A 408 -19.52 19.80 5.68
C GLY A 408 -20.26 18.62 5.06
N ARG A 409 -21.59 18.61 5.08
CA ARG A 409 -22.37 17.48 4.57
C ARG A 409 -22.41 17.46 3.05
N TYR A 410 -22.17 16.30 2.48
CA TYR A 410 -22.18 16.09 1.04
C TYR A 410 -23.52 15.55 0.57
N GLY A 411 -24.05 16.08 -0.54
CA GLY A 411 -25.36 15.71 -1.09
C GLY A 411 -25.49 14.23 -1.49
N LEU A 412 -24.36 13.54 -1.70
CA LEU A 412 -24.25 12.09 -1.89
C LEU A 412 -23.59 11.46 -0.66
N ALA A 413 -24.23 11.55 0.50
CA ALA A 413 -23.74 10.95 1.75
C ALA A 413 -23.77 9.40 1.74
N SER A 414 -24.47 8.79 0.78
CA SER A 414 -24.41 7.35 0.50
C SER A 414 -23.11 7.00 -0.23
N ALA A 415 -21.98 7.25 0.42
CA ALA A 415 -20.72 6.71 -0.05
C ALA A 415 -20.81 5.18 0.03
N SER A 416 -20.46 4.49 -1.04
CA SER A 416 -20.41 3.03 -1.11
C SER A 416 -19.24 2.43 -0.31
N VAL A 417 -18.45 3.26 0.38
CA VAL A 417 -17.24 2.89 1.10
C VAL A 417 -17.26 3.56 2.47
N ALA A 418 -17.11 2.75 3.52
CA ALA A 418 -16.91 3.18 4.90
C ALA A 418 -15.65 2.52 5.44
N TRP A 419 -14.99 3.17 6.40
CA TRP A 419 -13.88 2.57 7.11
C TRP A 419 -14.35 1.25 7.75
N PRO A 420 -13.69 0.11 7.47
CA PRO A 420 -14.21 -1.17 7.94
C PRO A 420 -14.18 -1.25 9.47
N VAL A 421 -15.25 -1.78 10.04
CA VAL A 421 -15.35 -2.00 11.49
C VAL A 421 -14.19 -2.88 11.97
N GLY A 422 -13.50 -2.44 13.01
CA GLY A 422 -12.36 -3.15 13.59
C GLY A 422 -11.03 -2.98 12.86
N PHE A 423 -10.97 -2.19 11.77
CA PHE A 423 -9.69 -1.80 11.20
C PHE A 423 -9.05 -0.71 12.07
N PRO A 424 -7.74 -0.80 12.36
CA PRO A 424 -7.07 0.13 13.26
C PRO A 424 -6.82 1.48 12.59
N LEU A 425 -6.87 2.57 13.36
CA LEU A 425 -6.69 3.94 12.85
C LEU A 425 -5.25 4.47 12.98
N HIS A 426 -4.44 3.82 13.80
CA HIS A 426 -3.04 4.14 14.03
C HIS A 426 -2.38 2.93 14.71
N ALA A 427 -1.05 2.90 14.66
CA ALA A 427 -0.24 1.84 15.28
C ALA A 427 -0.06 2.04 16.79
#